data_AF-A0A382JJV0-F1
#
_entry.id   AF-A0A382JJV0-F1
#
_cell.length_a   1.000
_cell.length_b   1.000
_cell.length_c   1.000
_cell.angle_alpha   90.00
_cell.angle_beta   90.00
_cell.angle_gamma   90.00
#
_symmetry.space_group_name_H-M   'P 1'
#
loop_
_entity.id
_entity.type
_entity.pdbx_description
1 polymer ?
#
loop_
_entity_poly.entity_id
_entity_poly.type
_entity_poly.pdbx_seq_one_letter_code
_entity_poly.pdbx_strand_id
1 'polypeptide(L)' 'FTEIALPRTLLALKQGFGRLIRQESDRGLFVLGDSRLRNRDYRHFILGNLPEMMWLESCEDATAWLRTL' A
#
# COMPACT_ATOMS: atom_id res chain seq x y z
N PHE A 1 16.04 11.24 9.63
CA PHE A 1 15.18 10.03 9.58
C PHE A 1 14.32 9.98 8.32
N THR A 2 13.53 11.03 8.04
CA THR A 2 12.70 11.16 6.82
C THR A 2 13.49 11.20 5.51
N GLU A 3 14.73 11.69 5.49
CA GLU A 3 15.50 11.81 4.24
C GLU A 3 16.06 10.48 3.70
N ILE A 4 16.16 9.43 4.53
CA ILE A 4 16.79 8.15 4.13
C ILE A 4 15.87 6.94 4.35
N ALA A 5 15.18 6.87 5.49
CA ALA A 5 14.32 5.73 5.79
C ALA A 5 13.07 5.70 4.90
N LEU A 6 12.46 6.87 4.65
CA LEU A 6 11.22 6.99 3.90
C LEU A 6 11.40 6.67 2.40
N PRO A 7 12.42 7.19 1.68
CA PRO A 7 12.67 6.78 0.31
C PRO A 7 12.99 5.29 0.17
N ARG A 8 13.73 4.71 1.14
CA ARG A 8 14.07 3.29 1.13
C ARG A 8 12.83 2.41 1.35
N THR A 9 11.96 2.78 2.29
CA THR A 9 10.68 2.09 2.48
C THR A 9 9.83 2.21 1.22
N LEU A 10 9.73 3.39 0.62
CA LEU A 10 8.96 3.58 -0.61
C LEU A 10 9.48 2.72 -1.77
N LEU A 11 10.79 2.63 -1.95
CA LEU A 11 11.39 1.76 -2.96
C LEU A 11 11.03 0.29 -2.71
N ALA A 12 11.13 -0.17 -1.46
CA ALA A 12 10.73 -1.52 -1.08
C ALA A 12 9.24 -1.78 -1.32
N LEU A 13 8.37 -0.79 -1.04
CA LEU A 13 6.94 -0.87 -1.31
C LEU A 13 6.66 -1.00 -2.81
N LYS A 14 7.26 -0.14 -3.65
CA LYS A 14 7.13 -0.22 -5.11
C LYS A 14 7.56 -1.59 -5.66
N GLN A 15 8.67 -2.13 -5.16
CA GLN A 15 9.13 -3.47 -5.54
C GLN A 15 8.16 -4.57 -5.06
N GLY A 16 7.58 -4.42 -3.87
CA GLY A 16 6.52 -5.31 -3.37
C GLY A 16 5.26 -5.28 -4.24
N PHE A 17 4.82 -4.09 -4.66
CA PHE A 17 3.66 -3.93 -5.56
C PHE A 17 3.85 -4.64 -6.89
N GLY A 18 5.04 -4.56 -7.50
CA GLY A 18 5.34 -5.28 -8.74
C GLY A 18 5.31 -6.81 -8.61
N ARG A 19 5.28 -7.35 -7.38
CA ARG A 19 5.06 -8.79 -7.16
C ARG A 19 3.59 -9.15 -7.10
N LEU A 20 2.72 -8.21 -6.72
CA LEU A 20 1.27 -8.37 -6.62
C LEU A 20 0.58 -8.19 -7.97
N ILE A 21 0.96 -7.16 -8.74
CA ILE A 21 0.42 -6.89 -10.07
C ILE A 21 1.49 -7.23 -11.10
N ARG A 22 1.38 -8.42 -11.71
CA ARG A 22 2.29 -8.88 -12.77
C ARG A 22 1.65 -8.78 -14.15
N GLN A 23 0.32 -8.81 -14.21
CA GLN A 23 -0.49 -8.68 -15.41
C GLN A 23 -1.69 -7.74 -15.14
N GLU A 24 -2.25 -7.12 -16.18
CA GLU A 24 -3.35 -6.16 -16.04
C GLU A 24 -4.63 -6.76 -15.42
N SER A 25 -4.81 -8.08 -15.55
CA SER A 25 -5.93 -8.81 -14.97
C SER A 25 -5.73 -9.19 -13.50
N ASP A 26 -4.52 -9.02 -12.95
CA ASP A 26 -4.21 -9.44 -11.58
C ASP A 26 -4.99 -8.57 -10.59
N ARG A 27 -5.69 -9.24 -9.67
CA ARG A 27 -6.39 -8.59 -8.57
C ARG A 27 -5.88 -9.17 -7.26
N GLY A 28 -5.72 -8.33 -6.26
CA GLY A 28 -5.34 -8.78 -4.93
C GLY A 28 -5.28 -7.63 -3.92
N LEU A 29 -4.92 -7.98 -2.69
CA LEU A 29 -4.73 -7.02 -1.62
C LEU A 29 -3.25 -6.81 -1.32
N PHE A 30 -2.88 -5.54 -1.14
CA PHE A 30 -1.62 -5.15 -0.57
C PHE A 30 -1.84 -4.68 0.87
N VAL A 31 -1.40 -5.48 1.84
CA VAL A 31 -1.67 -5.21 3.27
C VAL A 31 -0.45 -4.56 3.92
N LEU A 32 -0.66 -3.37 4.47
CA LEU A 32 0.33 -2.65 5.25
C LEU A 32 -0.01 -2.69 6.74
N GLY A 33 0.72 -3.52 7.51
CA GLY A 33 0.53 -3.69 8.95
C GLY A 33 1.21 -2.63 9.83
N ASP A 34 1.68 -1.52 9.27
CA ASP A 34 2.43 -0.49 10.02
C ASP A 34 1.48 0.59 10.57
N SER A 35 1.27 0.61 11.88
CA SER A 35 0.41 1.61 12.55
C SER A 35 0.87 3.06 12.33
N ARG A 36 2.15 3.27 11.99
CA ARG A 36 2.72 4.60 11.69
C ARG A 36 2.18 5.20 10.38
N LEU A 37 1.61 4.36 9.50
CA LEU A 37 0.90 4.83 8.30
C LEU A 37 -0.38 5.62 8.62
N ARG A 38 -0.88 5.58 9.85
CA ARG A 38 -1.97 6.45 10.29
C ARG A 38 -1.54 7.90 10.52
N ASN A 39 -0.23 8.21 10.51
CA ASN A 39 0.24 9.59 10.54
C ASN A 39 -0.02 10.27 9.19
N ARG A 40 -0.67 11.45 9.21
CA ARG A 40 -1.04 12.22 8.01
C ARG A 40 0.15 12.52 7.09
N ASP A 41 1.33 12.85 7.65
CA ASP A 41 2.50 13.26 6.86
C ASP A 41 3.12 12.08 6.10
N TYR A 42 3.27 10.95 6.79
CA TYR A 42 3.82 9.72 6.23
C TYR A 42 2.85 9.09 5.23
N ARG A 43 1.54 9.12 5.53
CA ARG A 43 0.46 8.69 4.63
C ARG A 43 0.52 9.48 3.33
N HIS A 44 0.44 10.81 3.38
CA HIS A 44 0.39 11.64 2.18
C HIS A 44 1.63 11.43 1.28
N PHE A 45 2.82 11.34 1.88
CA PHE A 45 4.05 11.08 1.13
C PHE A 45 4.03 9.71 0.41
N ILE A 46 3.61 8.65 1.11
CA ILE A 46 3.54 7.31 0.51
C ILE A 46 2.46 7.23 -0.55
N LEU A 47 1.26 7.74 -0.25
CA LEU A 47 0.12 7.75 -1.17
C LEU A 47 0.47 8.47 -2.48
N GLY A 48 1.14 9.62 -2.39
CA GLY A 48 1.55 10.39 -3.57
C GLY A 48 2.64 9.73 -4.42
N ASN A 49 3.26 8.66 -3.94
CA ASN A 49 4.34 7.98 -4.65
C ASN A 49 3.99 6.56 -5.10
N LEU A 50 2.86 6.00 -4.68
CA LEU A 50 2.37 4.70 -5.12
C LEU A 50 1.37 4.86 -6.28
N PRO A 51 1.12 3.80 -7.08
CA PRO A 51 0.05 3.82 -8.07
C PRO A 51 -1.31 4.16 -7.43
N GLU A 52 -2.20 4.76 -8.22
CA GLU A 52 -3.56 5.02 -7.78
C GLU A 52 -4.30 3.71 -7.50
N MET A 53 -4.88 3.60 -6.31
CA MET A 53 -5.56 2.40 -5.84
C MET A 53 -6.57 2.75 -4.75
N MET A 54 -7.53 1.84 -4.53
CA MET A 54 -8.47 1.93 -3.42
C MET A 54 -7.76 1.58 -2.11
N TRP A 55 -7.98 2.41 -1.08
CA TRP A 55 -7.44 2.19 0.26
C TRP A 55 -8.54 1.68 1.18
N LEU A 56 -8.28 0.55 1.84
CA LEU A 56 -9.15 -0.03 2.85
C LEU A 56 -8.50 0.22 4.22
N GLU A 57 -9.27 0.76 5.17
CA GLU A 57 -8.73 1.20 6.47
C GLU A 57 -8.99 0.18 7.59
N SER A 58 -9.81 -0.84 7.32
CA SER A 58 -10.16 -1.88 8.29
C SER A 58 -9.92 -3.30 7.73
N CYS A 59 -9.69 -4.23 8.65
CA CYS A 59 -9.65 -5.65 8.31
C CYS A 59 -11.02 -6.16 7.83
N GLU A 60 -12.12 -5.59 8.32
CA GLU A 60 -13.46 -5.94 7.85
C GLU A 60 -13.64 -5.60 6.37
N ASP A 61 -13.28 -4.38 5.96
CA ASP A 61 -13.40 -3.93 4.56
C ASP A 61 -12.51 -4.77 3.64
N ALA A 62 -11.28 -5.05 4.07
CA ALA A 62 -10.36 -5.93 3.33
C ALA A 62 -10.96 -7.34 3.12
N THR A 63 -11.55 -7.91 4.17
CA THR A 63 -12.18 -9.23 4.09
C THR A 63 -13.43 -9.21 3.21
N ALA A 64 -14.23 -8.15 3.30
CA ALA A 64 -15.40 -7.96 2.44
C ALA A 64 -15.00 -7.85 0.97
N TRP A 65 -13.95 -7.09 0.65
CA TRP A 65 -13.42 -6.94 -0.69
C TRP A 65 -12.87 -8.26 -1.24
N LEU A 66 -12.12 -9.03 -0.44
CA LEU A 66 -11.61 -10.35 -0.85
C LEU A 66 -12.72 -11.32 -1.27
N ARG A 67 -13.93 -11.19 -0.71
CA ARG A 67 -15.09 -12.02 -1.09
C ARG A 67 -15.70 -11.64 -2.44
N THR A 68 -15.28 -10.50 -3.02
CA THR A 68 -15.70 -10.03 -4.34
C THR A 68 -14.76 -10.44 -5.47
N LEU A 69 -13.58 -10.99 -5.11
CA LEU A 69 -12.66 -11.64 -6.05
C LEU A 69 -13.26 -12.95 -6.56
#